data_AF-A0A964K7G1-F1
#
_entry.id   AF-A0A964K7G1-F1
#
_cell.length_a   1.000
_cell.length_b   1.000
_cell.length_c   1.000
_cell.angle_alpha   90.00
_cell.angle_beta   90.00
_cell.angle_gamma   90.00
#
_symmetry.space_group_name_H-M   'P 1'
#
loop_
_entity.id
_entity.type
_entity.pdbx_description
1 polymer ?
#
loop_
_entity_poly.entity_id
_entity_poly.type
_entity_poly.pdbx_seq_one_letter_code
_entity_poly.pdbx_strand_id
1 'polypeptide(L)'
;MFGLSISKLIVLAAVIAAVWYGFKWIGRMDKMRKEEAERDRLDNSKRRTEADRASAAPTPAAAGGAEDMVGCVTCGTFVLASAARNCGKARCPYPG
;
A
#
# COMPACT_ATOMS: atom_id res chain seq x y z
N MET A 1 11.74 58.68 -16.64
CA MET A 1 10.32 58.82 -16.23
C MET A 1 9.98 57.83 -15.11
N PHE A 2 10.79 57.74 -14.05
CA PHE A 2 10.54 56.81 -12.94
C PHE A 2 9.70 57.49 -11.85
N GLY A 3 8.51 57.95 -12.25
CA GLY A 3 7.45 58.42 -11.35
C GLY A 3 6.68 57.27 -10.68
N LEU A 4 7.32 56.10 -10.57
CA LEU A 4 6.78 54.96 -9.83
C LEU A 4 7.10 55.22 -8.36
N SER A 5 6.18 55.89 -7.68
CA SER A 5 6.13 56.11 -6.23
C SER A 5 6.91 55.03 -5.47
N ILE A 6 8.06 55.39 -4.89
CA ILE A 6 8.95 54.49 -4.14
C ILE A 6 8.17 53.68 -3.09
N SER A 7 7.11 54.28 -2.53
CA SER A 7 6.16 53.58 -1.65
C SER A 7 5.51 52.36 -2.29
N LYS A 8 5.11 52.41 -3.57
CA LYS A 8 4.55 51.25 -4.28
C LYS A 8 5.57 50.13 -4.48
N LEU A 9 6.85 50.46 -4.68
CA LEU A 9 7.91 49.47 -4.81
C LEU A 9 8.22 48.80 -3.47
N ILE A 10 8.22 49.56 -2.37
CA ILE A 10 8.39 49.01 -1.02
C ILE A 10 7.22 48.08 -0.67
N VAL A 11 5.98 48.49 -0.96
CA VAL A 11 4.80 47.64 -0.71
C VAL A 11 4.85 46.36 -1.54
N LEU A 12 5.22 46.45 -2.83
CA LEU A 12 5.37 45.27 -3.69
C LEU A 12 6.45 44.31 -3.15
N ALA A 13 7.62 44.85 -2.78
CA ALA A 13 8.71 44.06 -2.21
C ALA A 13 8.30 43.41 -0.87
N ALA A 14 7.54 44.12 -0.03
CA ALA A 14 7.03 43.60 1.24
C ALA A 14 6.04 42.45 1.03
N VAL A 15 5.13 42.56 0.05
CA VAL A 15 4.18 41.48 -0.28
C VAL A 15 4.92 40.24 -0.79
N ILE A 16 5.89 40.42 -1.69
CA ILE A 16 6.72 39.30 -2.20
C ILE A 16 7.49 38.65 -1.04
N ALA A 17 8.08 39.45 -0.15
CA ALA A 17 8.78 38.95 1.03
C ALA A 17 7.85 38.18 1.96
N ALA A 18 6.63 38.67 2.20
CA ALA A 18 5.64 38.00 3.05
C ALA A 18 5.21 36.64 2.47
N VAL A 19 4.94 36.56 1.17
CA VAL A 19 4.59 35.30 0.50
C VAL A 19 5.76 34.32 0.53
N TRP A 20 6.98 34.79 0.24
CA TRP A 20 8.19 33.97 0.27
C TRP A 20 8.46 33.43 1.68
N TYR A 21 8.33 34.27 2.71
CA TYR A 21 8.47 33.85 4.10
C TYR A 21 7.36 32.89 4.53
N GLY A 22 6.11 33.14 4.12
CA GLY A 22 4.97 32.26 4.39
C GLY A 22 5.17 30.86 3.81
N PHE A 23 5.57 30.78 2.54
CA PHE A 23 5.85 29.49 1.89
C PHE A 23 7.09 28.78 2.46
N LYS A 24 8.14 29.54 2.80
CA LYS A 24 9.37 28.99 3.40
C LYS A 24 9.15 28.43 4.80
N TRP A 25 8.17 28.95 5.54
CA TRP A 25 7.80 28.45 6.86
C TRP A 25 6.96 27.17 6.80
N ILE A 26 6.12 27.02 5.76
CA ILE A 26 5.26 25.83 5.58
C ILE A 26 6.07 24.52 5.43
N GLY A 27 7.24 24.57 4.78
CA GLY A 27 8.09 23.39 4.58
C GLY A 27 8.74 22.81 5.85
N ARG A 28 8.62 23.50 7.00
CA ARG A 28 9.13 23.00 8.29
C ARG A 28 8.14 22.03 8.96
N MET A 29 6.84 22.06 8.61
CA MET A 29 5.84 21.10 9.13
C MET A 29 5.86 19.74 8.44
N ASP A 30 6.55 19.60 7.29
CA ASP A 30 6.64 18.32 6.59
C ASP A 30 7.64 17.34 7.22
N LYS A 31 8.52 17.82 8.10
CA LYS A 31 9.50 16.97 8.80
C LYS A 31 8.85 16.17 9.93
N MET A 32 7.96 16.78 10.72
CA MET A 32 7.21 16.09 11.77
C MET A 32 6.27 15.02 11.19
N ARG A 33 5.61 15.32 10.06
CA ARG A 33 4.72 14.36 9.38
C ARG A 33 5.47 13.18 8.75
N LYS A 34 6.72 13.37 8.33
CA LYS A 34 7.56 12.27 7.81
C LYS A 34 8.07 11.36 8.93
N GLU A 35 8.41 11.92 10.08
CA GLU A 35 8.85 11.12 11.24
C GLU A 35 7.70 10.31 11.86
N GLU A 36 6.49 10.87 11.93
CA GLU A 36 5.28 10.13 12.35
C GLU A 36 4.92 9.03 11.34
N ALA A 37 4.94 9.34 10.03
CA ALA A 37 4.64 8.34 9.00
C ALA A 37 5.67 7.20 8.95
N GLU A 38 6.93 7.44 9.29
CA GLU A 38 7.96 6.41 9.36
C GLU A 38 7.84 5.55 10.63
N ARG A 39 7.53 6.17 11.77
CA ARG A 39 7.21 5.47 13.04
C ARG A 39 5.99 4.56 12.88
N ASP A 40 4.91 5.05 12.28
CA ASP A 40 3.68 4.29 12.05
C ASP A 40 3.90 3.10 11.10
N ARG A 41 4.76 3.27 10.07
CA ARG A 41 5.12 2.17 9.16
C ARG A 41 5.90 1.07 9.85
N LEU A 42 6.87 1.43 10.69
CA LEU A 42 7.70 0.47 11.41
C LEU A 42 6.88 -0.28 12.49
N ASP A 43 6.00 0.42 13.19
CA ASP A 43 5.13 -0.19 14.21
C ASP A 43 4.12 -1.16 13.58
N ASN A 44 3.46 -0.75 12.48
CA ASN A 44 2.54 -1.62 11.74
C ASN A 44 3.24 -2.85 11.16
N SER A 45 4.47 -2.71 10.65
CA SER A 45 5.23 -3.84 10.11
C SER A 45 5.64 -4.85 11.20
N LYS A 46 5.99 -4.38 12.40
CA LYS A 46 6.26 -5.26 13.56
C LYS A 46 4.99 -5.96 14.03
N ARG A 47 3.89 -5.21 14.16
CA ARG A 47 2.60 -5.75 14.58
C ARG A 47 2.06 -6.81 13.62
N ARG A 48 2.26 -6.63 12.31
CA ARG A 48 1.97 -7.67 11.30
C ARG A 48 2.84 -8.91 11.47
N THR A 49 4.16 -8.76 11.55
CA THR A 49 5.06 -9.92 11.72
C THR A 49 4.88 -10.65 13.06
N GLU A 50 4.39 -9.97 14.09
CA GLU A 50 4.06 -10.55 15.39
C GLU A 50 2.68 -11.23 15.37
N ALA A 51 1.69 -10.65 14.70
CA ALA A 51 0.40 -11.28 14.45
C ALA A 51 0.53 -12.51 13.54
N ASP A 52 1.38 -12.46 12.52
CA ASP A 52 1.70 -13.58 11.63
C ASP A 52 2.44 -14.70 12.40
N ARG A 53 3.34 -14.34 13.34
CA ARG A 53 4.00 -15.32 14.22
C ARG A 53 3.07 -15.91 15.28
N ALA A 54 2.16 -15.12 15.84
CA ALA A 54 1.13 -15.59 16.77
C ALA A 54 0.13 -16.52 16.05
N SER A 55 -0.15 -16.25 14.77
CA SER A 55 -0.96 -17.11 13.89
C SER A 55 -0.19 -18.34 13.39
N ALA A 56 1.14 -18.35 13.50
CA ALA A 56 2.01 -19.49 13.19
C ALA A 56 2.21 -20.45 14.36
N ALA A 57 1.58 -20.22 15.52
CA ALA A 57 1.46 -21.26 16.55
C ALA A 57 0.65 -22.44 15.96
N PRO A 58 1.19 -23.67 15.93
CA PRO A 58 0.56 -24.78 15.25
C PRO A 58 -0.72 -25.17 16.00
N THR A 59 -1.86 -24.71 15.50
CA THR A 59 -3.16 -25.20 15.92
C THR A 59 -3.47 -26.41 15.04
N PRO A 60 -3.38 -27.66 15.53
CA PRO A 60 -3.83 -28.81 14.76
C PRO A 60 -5.36 -28.74 14.65
N ALA A 61 -5.87 -28.88 13.44
CA ALA A 61 -7.30 -28.88 13.08
C ALA A 61 -7.93 -27.52 12.72
N ALA A 62 -7.41 -26.88 11.67
CA ALA A 62 -8.24 -26.23 10.66
C ALA A 62 -7.47 -26.20 9.34
N ALA A 63 -7.38 -27.37 8.68
CA ALA A 63 -6.84 -27.52 7.33
C ALA A 63 -7.82 -26.88 6.32
N GLY A 64 -7.87 -25.55 6.31
CA GLY A 64 -8.50 -24.72 5.30
C GLY A 64 -7.48 -23.72 4.76
N GLY A 65 -6.27 -24.22 4.47
CA GLY A 65 -5.22 -23.41 3.86
C GLY A 65 -5.67 -22.88 2.51
N ALA A 66 -5.07 -21.78 2.06
CA ALA A 66 -5.20 -21.36 0.67
C ALA A 66 -4.61 -22.46 -0.22
N GLU A 67 -5.47 -23.20 -0.91
CA GLU A 67 -5.07 -24.26 -1.82
C GLU A 67 -4.97 -23.71 -3.25
N ASP A 68 -3.95 -24.15 -3.98
CA ASP A 68 -3.72 -23.70 -5.35
C ASP A 68 -4.79 -24.24 -6.30
N MET A 69 -5.49 -23.32 -6.96
CA MET A 69 -6.44 -23.62 -8.01
C MET A 69 -5.75 -23.57 -9.38
N VAL A 70 -5.88 -24.64 -10.15
CA VAL A 70 -5.34 -24.76 -11.50
C VAL A 70 -6.45 -24.97 -12.51
N GLY A 71 -6.32 -24.37 -13.69
CA GLY A 71 -7.28 -24.56 -14.78
C GLY A 71 -7.11 -25.92 -15.45
N CYS A 72 -8.20 -26.66 -15.63
CA CYS A 72 -8.18 -27.92 -16.36
C CYS A 72 -7.87 -27.69 -17.85
N VAL A 73 -6.87 -28.40 -18.38
CA VAL A 73 -6.46 -28.31 -19.80
C VAL A 73 -7.55 -28.73 -20.79
N THR A 74 -8.52 -29.55 -20.37
CA THR A 74 -9.58 -30.07 -21.25
C THR A 74 -10.80 -29.16 -21.33
N CYS A 75 -11.22 -28.56 -20.19
CA CYS A 75 -12.48 -27.82 -20.13
C CYS A 75 -12.38 -26.43 -19.48
N GLY A 76 -11.20 -26.00 -19.02
CA GLY A 76 -10.97 -24.67 -18.44
C GLY A 76 -11.53 -24.46 -17.03
N THR A 77 -12.17 -25.48 -16.45
CA THR A 77 -12.67 -25.40 -15.07
C THR A 77 -11.50 -25.38 -14.08
N PHE A 78 -11.54 -24.45 -13.11
CA PHE A 78 -10.55 -24.39 -12.04
C PHE A 78 -10.82 -25.48 -10.99
N VAL A 79 -9.79 -26.27 -10.70
CA VAL A 79 -9.83 -27.38 -9.72
C VAL A 79 -8.66 -27.26 -8.76
N LEU A 80 -8.76 -27.89 -7.60
CA LEU A 80 -7.66 -27.96 -6.66
C LEU A 80 -6.54 -28.84 -7.21
N ALA A 81 -5.31 -28.33 -7.26
CA ALA A 81 -4.16 -29.07 -7.77
C ALA A 81 -3.93 -30.39 -7.02
N SER A 82 -4.20 -30.41 -5.71
CA SER A 82 -4.01 -31.54 -4.81
C SER A 82 -5.15 -32.57 -4.83
N ALA A 83 -6.37 -32.16 -5.19
CA ALA A 83 -7.59 -32.94 -4.95
C ALA A 83 -8.54 -33.02 -6.16
N ALA A 84 -8.07 -32.66 -7.37
CA ALA A 84 -8.86 -32.75 -8.58
C ALA A 84 -9.34 -34.19 -8.87
N ARG A 85 -10.64 -34.34 -9.14
CA ARG A 85 -11.32 -35.61 -9.41
C ARG A 85 -11.94 -35.61 -10.81
N ASN A 86 -12.21 -36.80 -11.35
CA ASN A 86 -12.86 -36.94 -12.64
C ASN A 86 -14.27 -36.31 -12.63
N CYS A 87 -14.51 -35.38 -13.55
CA CYS A 87 -15.75 -34.62 -13.65
C CYS A 87 -16.77 -35.21 -14.64
N GLY A 88 -16.53 -36.42 -15.16
CA GLY A 88 -17.42 -37.13 -16.09
C GLY A 88 -17.41 -36.64 -17.53
N LYS A 89 -16.60 -35.63 -17.88
CA LYS A 89 -16.43 -35.18 -19.27
C LYS A 89 -15.57 -36.15 -20.08
N ALA A 90 -15.86 -36.28 -21.37
CA ALA A 90 -15.02 -37.03 -22.30
C ALA A 90 -13.59 -36.48 -22.28
N ARG A 91 -12.60 -37.37 -22.13
CA ARG A 91 -11.16 -37.05 -22.05
C ARG A 91 -10.74 -36.22 -20.81
N CYS A 92 -11.36 -36.47 -19.65
CA CYS A 92 -10.90 -35.89 -18.39
C CYS A 92 -9.50 -36.45 -18.01
N PRO A 93 -8.51 -35.58 -17.70
CA PRO A 93 -7.15 -36.02 -17.37
C PRO A 93 -6.98 -36.42 -15.89
N TYR A 94 -8.00 -36.17 -15.06
CA TYR A 94 -7.94 -36.42 -13.62
C TYR A 94 -8.44 -37.82 -13.25
N PRO A 95 -7.87 -38.43 -12.18
CA PRO A 95 -8.27 -39.76 -11.75
C PRO A 95 -9.75 -39.79 -11.30
N GLY A 96 -10.43 -40.88 -11.64
CA GLY A 96 -11.83 -41.15 -11.25
C GLY A 96 -11.93 -41.89 -9.94
#